data_AF-A0A914VX13-F1
#
_entry.id   AF-A0A914VX13-F1
#
_cell.length_a   1.000
_cell.length_b   1.000
_cell.length_c   1.000
_cell.angle_alpha   90.00
_cell.angle_beta   90.00
_cell.angle_gamma   90.00
#
_symmetry.space_group_name_H-M   'P 1'
#
loop_
_entity.id
_entity.type
_entity.pdbx_description
1 polymer ?
#
loop_
_entity_poly.entity_id
_entity_poly.type
_entity_poly.pdbx_seq_one_letter_code
_entity_poly.pdbx_strand_id
1 'polypeptide(L)'
;VEEVWNKWVTAARRPWTPSDLHCSVIPPQHHIDNIGVAELYRNVTLHPSSKDKDAWRYFIVVDMRLNPVDFETADLEDKMTATAKNMPYYITAALVPSTVKDGQTFSIGDGRVHGGYLNYPLKKEDEFTWKLVAAQVSQVSSKKSHEHNIPQSCHLLEDGTLKCEPHHWLAAIPWWYILLALLLLIFSILCTLCLACVLWNLRRKSYNVRAEAAQDSSRQPLNRPDSEAA
;
A
#
# COMPACT_ATOMS: atom_id res chain seq x y z
N VAL A 1 -5.62 -5.97 47.34
CA VAL A 1 -5.81 -4.86 46.37
C VAL A 1 -7.02 -5.23 45.54
N GLU A 2 -8.08 -4.46 45.76
CA GLU A 2 -9.48 -4.69 45.37
C GLU A 2 -9.70 -4.61 43.84
N GLU A 3 -10.45 -5.58 43.32
CA GLU A 3 -11.48 -5.58 42.25
C GLU A 3 -11.56 -4.49 41.15
N VAL A 4 -10.48 -3.76 40.86
CA VAL A 4 -10.49 -2.72 39.80
C VAL A 4 -9.57 -3.15 38.67
N TRP A 5 -9.92 -4.25 37.98
CA TRP A 5 -9.21 -4.68 36.77
C TRP A 5 -9.68 -3.93 35.50
N ASN A 6 -10.77 -3.15 35.61
CA ASN A 6 -11.43 -2.46 34.50
C ASN A 6 -11.22 -0.94 34.47
N LYS A 7 -10.16 -0.40 35.09
CA LYS A 7 -9.83 1.03 34.95
C LYS A 7 -8.94 1.22 33.73
N TRP A 8 -9.55 1.26 32.56
CA TRP A 8 -8.85 1.52 31.30
C TRP A 8 -8.30 2.95 31.31
N VAL A 9 -6.97 3.06 31.36
CA VAL A 9 -6.26 4.33 31.17
C VAL A 9 -6.09 4.53 29.67
N THR A 10 -6.48 5.69 29.15
CA THR A 10 -6.19 6.09 27.77
C THR A 10 -4.68 6.13 27.58
N ALA A 11 -4.11 5.09 26.97
CA ALA A 11 -2.71 5.09 26.59
C ALA A 11 -2.48 6.24 25.59
N ALA A 12 -1.51 7.11 25.89
CA ALA A 12 -1.12 8.18 24.98
C ALA A 12 -0.76 7.57 23.61
N ARG A 13 -1.42 8.06 22.54
CA ARG A 13 -1.24 7.54 21.18
C ARG A 13 0.20 7.74 20.74
N ARG A 14 0.97 6.66 20.69
CA ARG A 14 2.22 6.62 19.90
C ARG A 14 1.86 6.41 18.43
N PRO A 15 2.64 6.94 17.48
CA PRO A 15 2.44 6.62 16.06
C PRO A 15 2.61 5.11 15.86
N TRP A 16 1.59 4.50 15.25
CA TRP A 16 1.45 3.06 15.06
C TRP A 16 2.50 2.51 14.09
N THR A 17 3.09 1.36 14.40
CA THR A 17 3.72 0.53 13.35
C THR A 17 2.64 -0.34 12.69
N PRO A 18 2.77 -0.71 11.41
CA PRO A 18 1.83 -1.59 10.73
C PRO A 18 1.67 -3.00 11.35
N SER A 19 2.62 -3.48 12.15
CA SER A 19 2.44 -4.66 13.03
C SER A 19 1.45 -4.39 14.16
N ASP A 20 1.44 -3.16 14.68
CA ASP A 20 0.54 -2.73 15.74
C ASP A 20 -0.89 -2.55 15.24
N LEU A 21 -1.09 -2.36 13.92
CA LEU A 21 -2.43 -2.24 13.32
C LEU A 21 -3.28 -3.51 13.48
N HIS A 22 -2.65 -4.66 13.67
CA HIS A 22 -3.29 -5.95 13.94
C HIS A 22 -3.14 -6.39 15.41
N CYS A 23 -2.47 -5.59 16.25
CA CYS A 23 -2.24 -5.86 17.67
C CYS A 23 -2.87 -4.81 18.60
N SER A 24 -3.44 -3.74 18.04
CA SER A 24 -4.18 -2.74 18.78
C SER A 24 -5.51 -3.33 19.24
N VAL A 25 -5.54 -3.80 20.50
CA VAL A 25 -6.80 -4.06 21.21
C VAL A 25 -7.63 -2.78 21.10
N ILE A 26 -8.68 -2.79 20.30
CA ILE A 26 -9.65 -1.70 20.32
C ILE A 26 -10.38 -1.84 21.65
N PRO A 27 -10.18 -0.91 22.62
CA PRO A 27 -10.83 -1.05 23.89
C PRO A 27 -12.35 -0.99 23.67
N PRO A 28 -13.12 -1.83 24.38
CA PRO A 28 -14.57 -1.79 24.28
C PRO A 28 -15.08 -0.40 24.66
N GLN A 29 -16.02 0.14 23.89
CA GLN A 29 -16.58 1.48 24.12
C GLN A 29 -17.50 1.54 25.35
N HIS A 30 -17.86 0.39 25.92
CA HIS A 30 -18.77 0.25 27.05
C HIS A 30 -18.31 -0.89 27.96
N HIS A 31 -18.87 -0.93 29.17
CA HIS A 31 -18.66 -2.02 30.12
C HIS A 31 -19.15 -3.34 29.52
N ILE A 32 -18.41 -4.43 29.76
CA ILE A 32 -18.80 -5.76 29.31
C ILE A 32 -19.31 -6.52 30.52
N ASP A 33 -20.59 -6.85 30.47
CA ASP A 33 -21.23 -7.63 31.51
C ASP A 33 -20.96 -9.12 31.35
N ASN A 34 -21.19 -9.88 32.42
CA ASN A 34 -21.21 -11.35 32.42
C ASN A 34 -19.89 -12.04 32.01
N ILE A 35 -18.76 -11.37 32.23
CA ILE A 35 -17.43 -11.99 32.09
C ILE A 35 -17.31 -13.18 33.04
N GLY A 36 -16.83 -14.32 32.51
CA GLY A 36 -16.60 -15.54 33.31
C GLY A 36 -17.86 -16.33 33.68
N VAL A 37 -19.04 -15.96 33.18
CA VAL A 37 -20.28 -16.72 33.41
C VAL A 37 -20.25 -18.00 32.57
N ALA A 38 -20.32 -19.15 33.24
CA ALA A 38 -20.21 -20.48 32.62
C ALA A 38 -21.22 -20.75 31.49
N GLU A 39 -22.42 -20.18 31.58
CA GLU A 39 -23.45 -20.33 30.57
C GLU A 39 -23.17 -19.56 29.28
N LEU A 40 -22.26 -18.56 29.32
CA LEU A 40 -21.99 -17.62 28.24
C LEU A 40 -20.63 -17.84 27.56
N TYR A 41 -19.95 -18.94 27.88
CA TYR A 41 -18.82 -19.41 27.09
C TYR A 41 -19.03 -20.85 26.62
N ARG A 42 -18.31 -21.23 25.57
CA ARG A 42 -18.32 -22.58 25.00
C ARG A 42 -16.91 -23.07 24.78
N ASN A 43 -16.63 -24.27 25.26
CA ASN A 43 -15.35 -24.93 25.04
C ASN A 43 -15.36 -25.59 23.67
N VAL A 44 -14.31 -25.32 22.90
CA VAL A 44 -14.10 -25.87 21.56
C VAL A 44 -12.74 -26.54 21.49
N THR A 45 -12.64 -27.63 20.73
CA THR A 45 -11.38 -28.34 20.53
C THR A 45 -10.73 -27.86 19.24
N LEU A 46 -9.52 -27.36 19.35
CA LEU A 46 -8.74 -26.86 18.22
C LEU A 46 -8.10 -28.02 17.47
N HIS A 47 -8.23 -27.96 16.14
CA HIS A 47 -7.66 -28.92 15.20
C HIS A 47 -6.95 -28.15 14.08
N PRO A 48 -5.69 -27.71 14.29
CA PRO A 48 -4.92 -27.05 13.25
C PRO A 48 -4.66 -28.02 12.09
N SER A 49 -4.75 -27.55 10.85
CA SER A 49 -4.51 -28.40 9.69
C SER A 49 -3.02 -28.65 9.49
N SER A 50 -2.66 -29.85 9.05
CA SER A 50 -1.26 -30.19 8.70
C SER A 50 -0.71 -29.38 7.53
N LYS A 51 -1.59 -28.69 6.78
CA LYS A 51 -1.25 -27.76 5.70
C LYS A 51 -0.85 -26.36 6.20
N ASP A 52 -1.04 -26.07 7.49
CA ASP A 52 -0.87 -24.74 8.07
C ASP A 52 0.55 -24.54 8.66
N LYS A 53 1.56 -25.29 8.18
CA LYS A 53 2.92 -25.28 8.76
C LYS A 53 3.59 -23.90 8.77
N ASP A 54 3.19 -23.04 7.85
CA ASP A 54 3.72 -21.68 7.69
C ASP A 54 2.74 -20.60 8.18
N ALA A 55 1.76 -20.98 9.01
CA ALA A 55 0.88 -20.02 9.66
C ALA A 55 1.69 -19.13 10.61
N TRP A 56 1.56 -17.81 10.49
CA TRP A 56 2.16 -16.89 11.47
C TRP A 56 1.23 -16.63 12.66
N ARG A 57 -0.08 -16.78 12.45
CA ARG A 57 -1.11 -16.75 13.49
C ARG A 57 -2.29 -17.65 13.14
N TYR A 58 -2.97 -18.11 14.18
CA TYR A 58 -4.28 -18.74 14.07
C TYR A 58 -5.35 -17.79 14.63
N PHE A 59 -6.36 -17.49 13.83
CA PHE A 59 -7.53 -16.76 14.28
C PHE A 59 -8.65 -17.73 14.62
N ILE A 60 -9.31 -17.49 15.75
CA ILE A 60 -10.59 -18.13 16.06
C ILE A 60 -11.68 -17.17 15.62
N VAL A 61 -12.42 -17.57 14.60
CA VAL A 61 -13.50 -16.78 14.02
C VAL A 61 -14.82 -17.37 14.48
N VAL A 62 -15.66 -16.51 15.05
CA VAL A 62 -17.05 -16.82 15.39
C VAL A 62 -17.92 -16.37 14.23
N ASP A 63 -18.81 -17.24 13.77
CA ASP A 63 -19.76 -16.98 12.69
C ASP A 63 -21.18 -17.18 13.21
N MET A 64 -21.95 -16.10 13.21
CA MET A 64 -23.32 -16.05 13.72
C MET A 64 -24.36 -16.52 12.70
N ARG A 65 -23.93 -16.97 11.52
CA ARG A 65 -24.83 -17.56 10.51
C ARG A 65 -25.12 -19.02 10.86
N LEU A 66 -26.39 -19.41 10.70
CA LEU A 66 -26.81 -20.82 10.79
C LEU A 66 -26.09 -21.72 9.76
N ASN A 67 -25.86 -21.18 8.56
CA ASN A 67 -25.14 -21.87 7.48
C ASN A 67 -23.85 -21.09 7.16
N PRO A 68 -22.73 -21.41 7.82
CA PRO A 68 -21.47 -20.70 7.62
C PRO A 68 -20.93 -20.94 6.21
N VAL A 69 -20.87 -19.88 5.42
CA VAL A 69 -20.17 -19.85 4.13
C VAL A 69 -18.70 -19.51 4.37
N ASP A 70 -17.82 -19.88 3.45
CA ASP A 70 -16.43 -19.44 3.51
C ASP A 70 -16.33 -17.90 3.45
N PHE A 71 -15.33 -17.39 4.13
CA PHE A 71 -15.01 -15.97 4.21
C PHE A 71 -13.55 -15.79 3.80
N GLU A 72 -13.24 -14.63 3.23
CA GLU A 72 -11.88 -14.27 2.91
C GLU A 72 -11.15 -13.86 4.19
N THR A 73 -9.94 -14.39 4.40
CA THR A 73 -9.15 -14.09 5.61
C THR A 73 -8.83 -12.59 5.74
N ALA A 74 -8.80 -11.87 4.61
CA ALA A 74 -8.55 -10.43 4.56
C ALA A 74 -9.71 -9.57 5.10
N ASP A 75 -10.94 -10.10 5.11
CA ASP A 75 -12.13 -9.37 5.54
C ASP A 75 -12.44 -9.58 7.03
N LEU A 76 -11.58 -10.33 7.73
CA LEU A 76 -11.74 -10.61 9.14
C LEU A 76 -11.38 -9.39 10.00
N GLU A 77 -12.31 -9.02 10.88
CA GLU A 77 -12.18 -7.90 11.80
C GLU A 77 -12.52 -8.33 13.23
N ASP A 78 -12.21 -7.49 14.21
CA ASP A 78 -12.69 -7.68 15.59
C ASP A 78 -14.21 -7.49 15.70
N LYS A 79 -14.82 -7.94 16.80
CA LYS A 79 -16.28 -7.91 16.99
C LYS A 79 -16.91 -6.53 16.82
N MET A 80 -16.27 -5.47 17.34
CA MET A 80 -16.84 -4.12 17.28
C MET A 80 -16.85 -3.60 15.85
N THR A 81 -15.74 -3.77 15.15
CA THR A 81 -15.60 -3.37 13.75
C THR A 81 -16.52 -4.19 12.85
N ALA A 82 -16.57 -5.51 13.04
CA ALA A 82 -17.49 -6.40 12.32
C ALA A 82 -18.95 -6.00 12.54
N THR A 83 -19.35 -5.70 13.77
CA THR A 83 -20.71 -5.23 14.09
C THR A 83 -21.00 -3.90 13.40
N ALA A 84 -20.06 -2.94 13.43
CA ALA A 84 -20.23 -1.65 12.76
C ALA A 84 -20.35 -1.80 11.22
N LYS A 85 -19.67 -2.79 10.65
CA LYS A 85 -19.74 -3.15 9.22
C LYS A 85 -20.88 -4.12 8.87
N ASN A 86 -21.75 -4.48 9.84
CA ASN A 86 -22.80 -5.49 9.69
C ASN A 86 -22.29 -6.85 9.17
N MET A 87 -21.08 -7.25 9.54
CA MET A 87 -20.51 -8.55 9.24
C MET A 87 -20.99 -9.58 10.27
N PRO A 88 -21.50 -10.75 9.83
CA PRO A 88 -22.03 -11.76 10.74
C PRO A 88 -20.92 -12.67 11.34
N TYR A 89 -19.66 -12.38 11.07
CA TYR A 89 -18.51 -13.11 11.60
C TYR A 89 -17.44 -12.16 12.09
N TYR A 90 -16.65 -12.60 13.08
CA TYR A 90 -15.59 -11.78 13.68
C TYR A 90 -14.50 -12.63 14.35
N ILE A 91 -13.32 -12.04 14.50
CA ILE A 91 -12.21 -12.63 15.25
C ILE A 91 -12.47 -12.46 16.75
N THR A 92 -12.45 -13.56 17.48
CA THR A 92 -12.60 -13.58 18.95
C THR A 92 -11.26 -13.79 19.67
N ALA A 93 -10.29 -14.40 18.99
CA ALA A 93 -8.96 -14.65 19.53
C ALA A 93 -7.93 -14.77 18.40
N ALA A 94 -6.70 -14.37 18.69
CA ALA A 94 -5.54 -14.68 17.87
C ALA A 94 -4.52 -15.47 18.70
N LEU A 95 -4.08 -16.61 18.17
CA LEU A 95 -3.18 -17.54 18.84
C LEU A 95 -1.87 -17.66 18.08
N VAL A 96 -0.78 -17.78 18.83
CA VAL A 96 0.55 -18.01 18.25
C VAL A 96 0.66 -19.49 17.88
N PRO A 97 1.21 -19.86 16.70
CA PRO A 97 1.30 -21.25 16.27
C PRO A 97 1.92 -22.20 17.30
N SER A 98 2.94 -21.75 18.04
CA SER A 98 3.60 -22.53 19.10
C SER A 98 2.68 -22.91 20.26
N THR A 99 1.60 -22.15 20.45
CA THR A 99 0.61 -22.36 21.52
C THR A 99 -0.59 -23.18 21.09
N VAL A 100 -0.77 -23.43 19.79
CA VAL A 100 -1.91 -24.18 19.23
C VAL A 100 -1.49 -25.63 19.01
N LYS A 101 -2.08 -26.53 19.78
CA LYS A 101 -1.87 -27.98 19.63
C LYS A 101 -3.15 -28.65 19.17
N ASP A 102 -2.97 -29.72 18.40
CA ASP A 102 -4.09 -30.59 18.05
C ASP A 102 -4.72 -31.19 19.31
N GLY A 103 -6.05 -31.10 19.42
CA GLY A 103 -6.81 -31.55 20.59
C GLY A 103 -6.84 -30.56 21.77
N GLN A 104 -6.25 -29.36 21.63
CA GLN A 104 -6.29 -28.35 22.70
C GLN A 104 -7.67 -27.73 22.83
N THR A 105 -8.13 -27.51 24.06
CA THR A 105 -9.39 -26.81 24.32
C THR A 105 -9.19 -25.29 24.40
N PHE A 106 -10.08 -24.54 23.77
CA PHE A 106 -10.21 -23.09 23.89
C PHE A 106 -11.63 -22.72 24.30
N SER A 107 -11.80 -21.69 25.14
CA SER A 107 -13.11 -21.23 25.62
C SER A 107 -13.53 -19.97 24.86
N ILE A 108 -14.48 -20.09 23.92
CA ILE A 108 -15.08 -18.94 23.23
C ILE A 108 -16.07 -18.26 24.17
N GLY A 109 -15.93 -16.95 24.38
CA GLY A 109 -16.80 -16.14 25.23
C GLY A 109 -16.33 -15.96 26.69
N ASP A 110 -15.06 -16.22 27.01
CA ASP A 110 -14.55 -16.13 28.38
C ASP A 110 -14.36 -14.69 28.91
N GLY A 111 -14.56 -13.68 28.06
CA GLY A 111 -14.38 -12.26 28.37
C GLY A 111 -12.93 -11.81 28.51
N ARG A 112 -11.96 -12.65 28.13
CA ARG A 112 -10.53 -12.34 28.19
C ARG A 112 -10.00 -11.84 26.85
N VAL A 113 -8.84 -11.17 26.89
CA VAL A 113 -8.15 -10.72 25.68
C VAL A 113 -7.13 -11.78 25.24
N HIS A 114 -7.26 -12.26 24.00
CA HIS A 114 -6.41 -13.27 23.39
C HIS A 114 -5.77 -12.72 22.12
N GLY A 115 -4.45 -12.48 22.16
CA GLY A 115 -3.68 -12.02 21.00
C GLY A 115 -4.11 -10.68 20.40
N GLY A 116 -4.69 -9.79 21.22
CA GLY A 116 -5.20 -8.49 20.80
C GLY A 116 -6.72 -8.43 20.63
N TYR A 117 -7.41 -9.58 20.65
CA TYR A 117 -8.85 -9.66 20.45
C TYR A 117 -9.56 -9.95 21.76
N LEU A 118 -10.61 -9.21 22.03
CA LEU A 118 -11.46 -9.44 23.18
C LEU A 118 -12.48 -10.53 22.86
N ASN A 119 -12.47 -11.58 23.68
CA ASN A 119 -13.33 -12.74 23.52
C ASN A 119 -14.66 -12.53 24.23
N TYR A 120 -15.53 -11.74 23.60
CA TYR A 120 -16.80 -11.30 24.20
C TYR A 120 -17.69 -12.48 24.63
N PRO A 121 -18.30 -12.41 25.83
CA PRO A 121 -19.32 -13.37 26.24
C PRO A 121 -20.40 -13.55 25.18
N LEU A 122 -20.80 -14.81 24.98
CA LEU A 122 -21.87 -15.20 24.08
C LEU A 122 -23.22 -14.83 24.71
N LYS A 123 -24.26 -14.65 23.90
CA LYS A 123 -25.62 -14.57 24.45
C LYS A 123 -26.21 -15.96 24.55
N LYS A 124 -27.12 -16.16 25.50
CA LYS A 124 -27.75 -17.46 25.77
C LYS A 124 -28.52 -18.01 24.56
N GLU A 125 -29.00 -17.12 23.70
CA GLU A 125 -29.83 -17.43 22.53
C GLU A 125 -29.02 -17.44 21.22
N ASP A 126 -27.71 -17.13 21.26
CA ASP A 126 -26.90 -17.06 20.05
C ASP A 126 -26.55 -18.49 19.59
N GLU A 127 -27.12 -18.89 18.45
CA GLU A 127 -26.60 -19.99 17.66
C GLU A 127 -25.41 -19.49 16.85
N PHE A 128 -24.24 -20.09 17.06
CA PHE A 128 -23.03 -19.73 16.33
C PHE A 128 -22.25 -20.98 15.92
N THR A 129 -21.46 -20.81 14.87
CA THR A 129 -20.43 -21.75 14.45
C THR A 129 -19.07 -21.08 14.60
N TRP A 130 -18.00 -21.86 14.55
CA TRP A 130 -16.65 -21.33 14.69
C TRP A 130 -15.70 -22.03 13.73
N LYS A 131 -14.65 -21.31 13.31
CA LYS A 131 -13.58 -21.83 12.46
C LYS A 131 -12.22 -21.41 13.01
N LEU A 132 -11.25 -22.31 12.93
CA LEU A 132 -9.83 -22.01 13.14
C LEU A 132 -9.23 -21.65 11.78
N VAL A 133 -8.68 -20.44 11.66
CA VAL A 133 -8.18 -19.89 10.40
C VAL A 133 -6.70 -19.64 10.53
N ALA A 134 -5.89 -20.31 9.71
CA ALA A 134 -4.46 -20.07 9.62
C ALA A 134 -4.19 -18.85 8.74
N ALA A 135 -3.65 -17.79 9.33
CA ALA A 135 -3.17 -16.65 8.59
C ALA A 135 -1.75 -16.93 8.08
N GLN A 136 -1.53 -16.83 6.77
CA GLN A 136 -0.23 -16.97 6.13
C GLN A 136 0.45 -15.61 5.94
N VAL A 137 1.79 -15.57 6.03
CA VAL A 137 2.59 -14.34 5.97
C VAL A 137 2.37 -13.59 4.65
N SER A 138 2.13 -14.32 3.56
CA SER A 138 1.91 -13.79 2.20
C SER A 138 0.58 -13.05 2.00
N GLN A 139 -0.43 -13.29 2.84
CA GLN A 139 -1.76 -12.68 2.71
C GLN A 139 -1.90 -11.36 3.49
N VAL A 140 -1.02 -11.10 4.47
CA VAL A 140 -1.06 -9.87 5.28
C VAL A 140 -0.52 -8.67 4.50
N SER A 141 0.43 -8.90 3.59
CA SER A 141 1.09 -7.83 2.82
C SER A 141 0.26 -7.31 1.64
N SER A 142 -0.81 -7.99 1.23
CA SER A 142 -1.42 -7.75 -0.08
C SER A 142 -2.74 -6.96 -0.09
N LYS A 143 -3.49 -6.81 1.01
CA LYS A 143 -4.80 -6.11 0.97
C LYS A 143 -5.02 -4.94 1.94
N LYS A 144 -4.44 -4.92 3.14
CA LYS A 144 -4.54 -3.74 4.05
C LYS A 144 -3.58 -2.59 3.69
N SER A 145 -2.78 -2.74 2.63
CA SER A 145 -2.02 -1.64 2.01
C SER A 145 -2.87 -0.67 1.19
N HIS A 146 -4.15 -0.97 0.96
CA HIS A 146 -5.01 -0.07 0.18
C HIS A 146 -5.75 0.96 1.05
N GLU A 147 -5.87 0.73 2.36
CA GLU A 147 -6.58 1.65 3.28
C GLU A 147 -5.63 2.53 4.12
N HIS A 148 -4.35 2.18 4.18
CA HIS A 148 -3.27 3.10 4.54
C HIS A 148 -2.25 3.04 3.43
N ASN A 149 -1.80 4.20 2.93
CA ASN A 149 -0.79 4.41 1.88
C ASN A 149 0.56 3.75 2.19
N ILE A 150 0.60 2.43 2.35
CA ILE A 150 1.79 1.64 2.56
C ILE A 150 2.11 1.07 1.18
N PRO A 151 3.25 1.45 0.57
CA PRO A 151 3.60 0.96 -0.76
C PRO A 151 3.81 -0.56 -0.74
N GLN A 152 3.46 -1.21 -1.86
CA GLN A 152 3.47 -2.67 -2.09
C GLN A 152 4.85 -3.35 -1.89
N SER A 153 5.90 -2.59 -1.56
CA SER A 153 7.31 -2.98 -1.44
C SER A 153 7.86 -3.03 -0.01
N CYS A 154 6.98 -3.01 1.00
CA CYS A 154 7.39 -3.13 2.40
C CYS A 154 7.05 -4.51 2.97
N HIS A 155 8.06 -5.18 3.53
CA HIS A 155 7.90 -6.43 4.26
C HIS A 155 7.97 -6.18 5.78
N LEU A 156 7.07 -6.82 6.52
CA LEU A 156 7.08 -6.83 7.99
C LEU A 156 8.05 -7.90 8.48
N LEU A 157 8.99 -7.54 9.35
CA LEU A 157 9.86 -8.51 10.03
C LEU A 157 9.22 -9.00 11.34
N GLU A 158 9.65 -10.16 11.82
CA GLU A 158 9.15 -10.80 13.06
C GLU A 158 9.36 -9.95 14.32
N ASP A 159 10.25 -8.96 14.27
CA ASP A 159 10.53 -8.01 15.35
C ASP A 159 9.61 -6.77 15.34
N GLY A 160 8.64 -6.71 14.43
CA GLY A 160 7.72 -5.59 14.28
C GLY A 160 8.31 -4.39 13.52
N THR A 161 9.51 -4.52 12.96
CA THR A 161 10.08 -3.47 12.10
C THR A 161 9.60 -3.62 10.66
N LEU A 162 9.25 -2.49 10.02
CA LEU A 162 9.06 -2.47 8.57
C LEU A 162 10.40 -2.29 7.91
N LYS A 163 10.74 -3.26 7.07
CA LYS A 163 11.82 -3.11 6.12
C LYS A 163 11.19 -2.87 4.75
N CYS A 164 11.13 -1.60 4.38
CA CYS A 164 10.82 -1.23 3.01
C CYS A 164 12.08 -1.45 2.18
N GLU A 165 12.01 -2.32 1.18
CA GLU A 165 13.03 -2.30 0.13
C GLU A 165 12.88 -0.96 -0.58
N PRO A 166 13.94 -0.11 -0.60
CA PRO A 166 13.87 1.09 -1.40
C PRO A 166 13.56 0.66 -2.83
N HIS A 167 12.57 1.25 -3.51
CA HIS A 167 12.39 1.03 -4.94
C HIS A 167 13.67 1.48 -5.66
N HIS A 168 14.59 0.56 -5.87
CA HIS A 168 15.96 0.83 -6.30
C HIS A 168 16.04 1.30 -7.76
N TRP A 169 14.94 1.27 -8.52
CA TRP A 169 14.99 1.59 -9.96
C TRP A 169 15.33 3.07 -10.25
N LEU A 170 15.08 3.98 -9.31
CA LEU A 170 15.53 5.39 -9.42
C LEU A 170 16.90 5.64 -8.77
N ALA A 171 17.27 4.87 -7.75
CA ALA A 171 18.56 5.01 -7.06
C ALA A 171 19.72 4.29 -7.78
N ALA A 172 19.39 3.41 -8.74
CA ALA A 172 20.35 2.66 -9.54
C ALA A 172 20.74 3.38 -10.84
N ILE A 173 20.39 4.66 -11.04
CA ILE A 173 20.92 5.46 -12.15
C ILE A 173 22.24 6.03 -11.69
N PRO A 174 23.39 5.54 -12.19
CA PRO A 174 24.65 6.18 -11.89
C PRO A 174 24.61 7.67 -12.24
N TRP A 175 25.11 8.51 -11.33
CA TRP A 175 25.18 9.96 -11.48
C TRP A 175 25.86 10.42 -12.79
N TRP A 176 26.70 9.57 -13.39
CA TRP A 176 27.34 9.85 -14.69
C TRP A 176 26.37 9.90 -15.86
N TYR A 177 25.18 9.26 -15.80
CA TYR A 177 24.16 9.41 -16.84
C TYR A 177 23.53 10.81 -16.83
N ILE A 178 23.37 11.42 -15.66
CA ILE A 178 22.92 12.81 -15.54
C ILE A 178 23.96 13.75 -16.15
N LEU A 179 25.24 13.48 -15.90
CA LEU A 179 26.34 14.25 -16.47
C LEU A 179 26.44 14.09 -17.99
N LEU A 180 26.23 12.87 -18.51
CA LEU A 180 26.17 12.60 -19.95
C LEU A 180 25.00 13.32 -20.62
N ALA A 181 23.81 13.32 -20.00
CA ALA A 181 22.64 14.02 -20.52
C ALA A 181 22.86 15.54 -20.59
N LEU A 182 23.49 16.12 -19.57
CA LEU A 182 23.85 17.55 -19.55
C LEU A 182 24.83 17.89 -20.69
N LEU A 183 25.82 17.03 -20.92
CA LEU A 183 26.84 17.23 -21.96
C LEU A 183 26.24 17.17 -23.37
N LEU A 184 25.32 16.22 -23.61
CA LEU A 184 24.58 16.13 -24.88
C LEU A 184 23.69 17.36 -25.12
N LEU A 185 23.06 17.91 -24.07
CA LEU A 185 22.24 19.12 -24.18
C LEU A 185 23.09 20.34 -24.55
N ILE A 186 24.25 20.52 -23.92
CA ILE A 186 25.19 21.60 -24.26
C ILE A 186 25.69 21.44 -25.70
N PHE A 187 26.07 20.22 -26.11
CA PHE A 187 26.51 19.95 -27.47
C PHE A 187 25.42 20.26 -28.51
N SER A 188 24.17 19.90 -28.22
CA SER A 188 23.03 20.24 -29.09
C SER A 188 22.84 21.75 -29.23
N ILE A 189 22.99 22.52 -28.15
CA ILE A 189 22.89 23.99 -28.19
C ILE A 189 24.04 24.59 -29.01
N LEU A 190 25.26 24.08 -28.86
CA LEU A 190 26.40 24.55 -29.65
C LEU A 190 26.20 24.25 -31.15
N CYS A 191 25.71 23.06 -31.50
CA CYS A 191 25.40 22.70 -32.88
C CYS A 191 24.31 23.59 -33.49
N THR A 192 23.24 23.91 -32.75
CA THR A 192 22.18 24.81 -33.26
C THR A 192 22.69 26.24 -33.43
N LEU A 193 23.54 26.73 -32.53
CA LEU A 193 24.21 28.03 -32.67
C LEU A 193 25.15 28.05 -33.88
N CYS A 194 25.96 27.00 -34.08
CA CYS A 194 26.83 26.89 -35.26
C CYS A 194 26.03 26.85 -36.56
N LEU A 195 24.94 26.06 -36.62
CA LEU A 195 24.06 26.02 -37.78
C LEU A 195 23.40 27.38 -38.04
N ALA A 196 22.96 28.07 -36.99
CA ALA A 196 22.41 29.43 -37.10
C ALA A 196 23.46 30.41 -37.63
N CYS A 197 24.71 30.35 -37.16
CA CYS A 197 25.81 31.17 -37.66
C CYS A 197 26.14 30.88 -39.14
N VAL A 198 26.16 29.60 -39.54
CA VAL A 198 26.38 29.21 -40.95
C VAL A 198 25.24 29.71 -41.83
N LEU A 199 23.99 29.49 -41.43
CA LEU A 199 22.82 29.98 -42.17
C LEU A 199 22.79 31.51 -42.24
N TRP A 200 23.19 32.20 -41.18
CA TRP A 200 23.33 33.65 -41.17
C TRP A 200 24.40 34.13 -42.16
N ASN A 201 25.57 33.50 -42.18
CA ASN A 201 26.65 33.84 -43.10
C ASN A 201 26.28 33.53 -44.56
N LEU A 202 25.59 32.42 -44.83
CA LEU A 202 25.09 32.08 -46.16
C LEU A 202 24.01 33.08 -46.61
N ARG A 203 23.09 33.46 -45.72
CA ARG A 203 22.12 34.53 -46.01
C ARG A 203 22.82 35.85 -46.32
N ARG A 204 23.78 36.27 -45.50
CA ARG A 204 24.56 37.50 -45.72
C ARG A 204 25.28 37.50 -47.07
N LYS A 205 25.88 36.38 -47.46
CA LYS A 205 26.52 36.23 -48.77
C LYS A 205 25.50 36.38 -49.92
N SER A 206 24.33 35.75 -49.81
CA SER A 206 23.25 35.88 -50.79
C SER A 206 22.65 37.30 -50.87
N TYR A 207 22.60 38.04 -49.75
CA TYR A 207 22.20 39.45 -49.75
C TYR A 207 23.22 40.32 -50.51
N ASN A 208 24.52 40.12 -50.28
CA ASN A 208 25.57 40.89 -50.97
C ASN A 208 25.59 40.63 -52.48
N VAL A 209 25.44 39.38 -52.91
CA VAL A 209 25.40 39.03 -54.36
C VAL A 209 24.16 39.61 -55.06
N ARG A 210 23.00 39.66 -54.39
CA ARG A 210 21.80 40.32 -54.95
C ARG A 210 21.94 41.84 -55.00
N ALA A 211 22.63 42.45 -54.04
CA ALA A 211 22.90 43.88 -54.05
C ALA A 211 23.83 44.27 -55.21
N GLU A 212 24.85 43.46 -55.49
CA GLU A 212 25.74 43.66 -56.64
C GLU A 212 25.01 43.47 -57.98
N ALA A 213 24.15 42.44 -58.10
CA ALA A 213 23.34 42.22 -59.31
C ALA A 213 22.30 43.33 -59.58
N ALA A 214 21.74 43.94 -58.52
CA ALA A 214 20.83 45.08 -58.65
C ALA A 214 21.56 46.35 -59.14
N GLN A 215 22.83 46.53 -58.74
CA GLN A 215 23.64 47.67 -59.16
C GLN A 215 24.12 47.55 -60.62
N ASP A 216 24.34 46.33 -61.11
CA ASP A 216 24.72 46.08 -62.51
C ASP A 216 23.53 46.23 -63.48
N SER A 217 22.32 45.87 -63.04
CA SER A 217 21.07 46.09 -63.81
C SER A 217 20.74 47.59 -64.01
N SER A 218 21.07 48.45 -63.04
CA SER A 218 20.96 49.91 -63.20
C SER A 218 22.02 50.53 -64.10
N ARG A 219 23.03 49.78 -64.57
CA ARG A 219 24.09 50.27 -65.46
C ARG A 219 23.91 49.89 -66.93
N GLN A 220 22.87 49.16 -67.32
CA GLN A 220 22.57 48.91 -68.74
C GLN A 220 21.89 50.14 -69.37
N PRO A 221 22.52 50.83 -70.35
CA PRO A 221 21.85 51.87 -71.12
C PRO A 221 20.84 51.27 -72.09
N LEU A 222 19.69 51.94 -72.19
CA LEU A 222 18.58 51.67 -73.08
C LEU A 222 19.00 51.88 -74.55
N ASN A 223 19.64 50.90 -75.18
CA ASN A 223 19.84 50.89 -76.63
C ASN A 223 18.55 50.42 -77.32
N ARG A 224 17.67 51.38 -77.62
CA ARG A 224 16.52 51.23 -78.52
C ARG A 224 17.02 51.49 -79.95
N PRO A 225 16.97 50.51 -80.88
CA PRO A 225 17.17 50.81 -82.30
C PRO A 225 15.86 51.32 -82.88
N ASP A 226 15.85 52.60 -83.25
CA ASP A 226 14.90 53.16 -84.21
C ASP A 226 15.44 52.92 -85.62
N SER A 227 14.74 52.10 -86.40
CA SER A 227 14.86 51.92 -87.86
C SER A 227 13.59 51.16 -88.28
N GLU A 228 12.82 51.47 -89.31
CA GLU A 228 12.91 52.43 -90.40
C GLU A 228 11.48 52.45 -90.97
N ALA A 229 10.94 53.64 -91.25
CA ALA A 229 9.73 53.79 -92.03
C ALA A 229 10.12 53.84 -93.52
N ALA A 230 9.52 52.96 -94.32
CA ALA A 230 9.36 53.09 -95.76
C ALA A 230 7.92 52.75 -96.11
#